data_AF-A0A0W0YZA0-F1
#
_entry.id   AF-A0A0W0YZA0-F1
#
_cell.length_a   1.000
_cell.length_b   1.000
_cell.length_c   1.000
_cell.angle_alpha   90.00
_cell.angle_beta   90.00
_cell.angle_gamma   90.00
#
_symmetry.space_group_name_H-M   'P 1'
#
loop_
_entity.id
_entity.type
_entity.pdbx_description
1 polymer ?
#
loop_
_entity_poly.entity_id
_entity_poly.type
_entity_poly.pdbx_seq_one_letter_code
_entity_poly.pdbx_strand_id
1 'polypeptide(L)'
;MAVYLKRLQGIVAGMPPLPDIGDSSKTTWQYSQFLNQKNTDFFRPLAKNHLSLTIEYQTLCAQLNSELMVKGVRLGELTEQIACALMMAELLEYLYRYYLAVPREQRRYSQDQIIWRNLLRQNGFRFGRKTNISMQPDTLSQRIRNTTAKANWPRLFIVRSKRLMEALTPILKSVEGYAVFIRQMSDIITPALSYVAWLFYLPRLVDNTGLLIKHLAPLCWMHKKEQELGCPTRLYLYIQRHWFDVGNDSAWVAGGLLTCFVLTGTLAPAGMYLNIGLFAFDIALAGLRAYIELRRLYQLRREYADLEEESGATEDGCDIQGYLNHLQARIYYEQRRLTLSVVVTSALFVGMVLTIPSLAFNPIVPLIAASILVTVTLAAYLAFKYLEKQKPNDRIDTLASLCKPSKSLSDVGFFTRKSLPERDSKKAVKKSGTVNISPSSSFESVSARF
;
A
#
# COMPACT_ATOMS: atom_id res chain seq x y z
N MET A 1 -25.61 -0.38 19.61
CA MET A 1 -25.67 0.03 18.17
C MET A 1 -24.24 0.21 17.73
N ALA A 2 -23.76 -0.59 16.76
CA ALA A 2 -22.36 -0.56 16.34
C ALA A 2 -21.78 0.87 16.22
N VAL A 3 -20.88 1.25 17.12
CA VAL A 3 -20.44 2.64 17.39
C VAL A 3 -19.86 3.34 16.16
N TYR A 4 -19.34 2.57 15.22
CA TYR A 4 -18.93 3.01 13.88
C TYR A 4 -20.02 3.77 13.13
N LEU A 5 -21.27 3.33 13.23
CA LEU A 5 -22.39 3.97 12.57
C LEU A 5 -22.80 5.26 13.26
N LYS A 6 -22.66 5.36 14.58
CA LYS A 6 -22.85 6.62 15.32
C LYS A 6 -21.87 7.68 14.81
N ARG A 7 -20.59 7.32 14.63
CA ARG A 7 -19.60 8.24 14.04
C ARG A 7 -19.91 8.58 12.59
N LEU A 8 -20.26 7.59 11.76
CA LEU A 8 -20.64 7.83 10.35
C LEU A 8 -21.87 8.75 10.22
N GLN A 9 -22.86 8.59 11.09
CA GLN A 9 -24.03 9.46 11.19
C GLN A 9 -23.64 10.88 11.63
N GLY A 10 -22.62 11.02 12.49
CA GLY A 10 -22.02 12.30 12.85
C GLY A 10 -21.34 13.01 11.67
N ILE A 11 -20.79 12.28 10.70
CA ILE A 11 -20.18 12.87 9.49
C ILE A 11 -21.24 13.29 8.47
N VAL A 12 -22.28 12.48 8.27
CA VAL A 12 -23.35 12.77 7.32
C VAL A 12 -24.71 12.38 7.85
N ALA A 13 -25.61 13.36 7.92
CA ALA A 13 -27.00 13.15 8.29
C ALA A 13 -27.73 12.25 7.27
N GLY A 14 -28.63 11.40 7.78
CA GLY A 14 -29.49 10.55 6.95
C GLY A 14 -28.87 9.23 6.49
N MET A 15 -27.82 8.76 7.16
CA MET A 15 -27.36 7.36 7.10
C MET A 15 -28.40 6.44 7.75
N PRO A 16 -28.80 5.33 7.11
CA PRO A 16 -29.81 4.43 7.64
C PRO A 16 -29.26 3.71 8.89
N PRO A 17 -30.12 3.33 9.84
CA PRO A 17 -29.73 2.45 10.94
C PRO A 17 -29.35 1.06 10.41
N LEU A 18 -28.76 0.24 11.28
CA LEU A 18 -28.57 -1.19 10.98
C LEU A 18 -29.95 -1.84 10.71
N PRO A 19 -30.02 -2.83 9.79
CA PRO A 19 -31.20 -3.65 9.66
C PRO A 19 -31.49 -4.37 10.99
N ASP A 20 -32.74 -4.36 11.43
CA ASP A 20 -33.15 -5.03 12.67
C ASP A 20 -32.91 -6.54 12.58
N ILE A 21 -32.19 -7.09 13.55
CA ILE A 21 -31.79 -8.50 13.63
C ILE A 21 -32.95 -9.36 14.16
N GLY A 22 -33.89 -8.77 14.91
CA GLY A 22 -35.02 -9.46 15.52
C GLY A 22 -35.99 -10.13 14.55
N ASP A 23 -36.02 -9.66 13.29
CA ASP A 23 -36.90 -10.18 12.23
C ASP A 23 -36.12 -10.86 11.09
N SER A 24 -35.08 -11.61 11.47
CA SER A 24 -34.10 -12.32 10.62
C SER A 24 -34.68 -13.24 9.53
N SER A 25 -35.99 -13.53 9.56
CA SER A 25 -36.66 -14.28 8.51
C SER A 25 -37.01 -13.45 7.26
N LYS A 26 -36.94 -12.10 7.32
CA LYS A 26 -37.41 -11.20 6.24
C LYS A 26 -36.50 -10.01 5.89
N THR A 27 -35.40 -9.76 6.61
CA THR A 27 -34.57 -8.56 6.36
C THR A 27 -33.81 -8.65 5.03
N THR A 28 -34.35 -7.98 4.02
CA THR A 28 -33.72 -7.84 2.70
C THR A 28 -32.70 -6.71 2.76
N TRP A 29 -31.44 -6.97 2.40
CA TRP A 29 -30.38 -5.96 2.41
C TRP A 29 -30.60 -4.89 1.32
N GLN A 30 -30.80 -3.63 1.74
CA GLN A 30 -31.12 -2.51 0.84
C GLN A 30 -30.08 -1.38 0.82
N TYR A 31 -28.95 -1.51 1.54
CA TYR A 31 -27.98 -0.42 1.68
C TYR A 31 -27.39 0.05 0.34
N SER A 32 -27.06 -0.87 -0.57
CA SER A 32 -26.64 -0.53 -1.92
C SER A 32 -27.69 0.29 -2.70
N GLN A 33 -28.98 0.05 -2.50
CA GLN A 33 -30.05 0.81 -3.14
C GLN A 33 -30.14 2.23 -2.56
N PHE A 34 -30.02 2.34 -1.23
CA PHE A 34 -29.92 3.61 -0.53
C PHE A 34 -28.76 4.47 -1.08
N LEU A 35 -27.56 3.91 -1.26
CA LEU A 35 -26.41 4.65 -1.81
C LEU A 35 -26.68 5.16 -3.23
N ASN A 36 -27.41 4.40 -4.05
CA ASN A 36 -27.76 4.81 -5.41
C ASN A 36 -28.77 5.97 -5.45
N GLN A 37 -29.59 6.15 -4.42
CA GLN A 37 -30.59 7.22 -4.32
C GLN A 37 -30.01 8.55 -3.82
N LYS A 38 -28.81 8.53 -3.22
CA LYS A 38 -28.18 9.74 -2.68
C LYS A 38 -27.50 10.58 -3.77
N ASN A 39 -27.57 11.90 -3.60
CA ASN A 39 -26.93 12.87 -4.47
C ASN A 39 -25.44 13.06 -4.15
N THR A 40 -24.73 13.80 -5.00
CA THR A 40 -23.29 14.04 -4.84
C THR A 40 -22.93 14.83 -3.57
N ASP A 41 -23.83 15.68 -3.06
CA ASP A 41 -23.57 16.45 -1.83
C ASP A 41 -23.48 15.58 -0.59
N PHE A 42 -24.25 14.48 -0.53
CA PHE A 42 -24.10 13.45 0.51
C PHE A 42 -22.69 12.83 0.50
N PHE A 43 -22.11 12.58 -0.69
CA PHE A 43 -20.82 11.91 -0.82
C PHE A 43 -19.62 12.84 -0.73
N ARG A 44 -19.80 14.15 -0.95
CA ARG A 44 -18.72 15.14 -0.90
C ARG A 44 -17.91 15.12 0.42
N PRO A 45 -18.52 15.17 1.63
CA PRO A 45 -17.77 15.09 2.88
C PRO A 45 -17.13 13.71 3.08
N LEU A 46 -17.81 12.62 2.68
CA LEU A 46 -17.30 11.25 2.79
C LEU A 46 -16.08 11.02 1.89
N ALA A 47 -16.10 11.58 0.68
CA ALA A 47 -14.97 11.55 -0.23
C ALA A 47 -13.77 12.29 0.35
N LYS A 48 -13.95 13.46 0.97
CA LYS A 48 -12.84 14.19 1.62
C LYS A 48 -12.22 13.41 2.78
N ASN A 49 -13.05 12.67 3.52
CA ASN A 49 -12.65 11.86 4.67
C ASN A 49 -12.30 10.39 4.33
N HIS A 50 -12.22 10.03 3.04
CA HIS A 50 -12.06 8.65 2.60
C HIS A 50 -10.85 7.92 3.19
N LEU A 51 -9.75 8.62 3.47
CA LEU A 51 -8.55 8.04 4.08
C LEU A 51 -8.79 7.62 5.53
N SER A 52 -9.54 8.44 6.30
CA SER A 52 -9.93 8.08 7.66
C SER A 52 -10.92 6.91 7.65
N LEU A 53 -11.95 6.96 6.79
CA LEU A 53 -12.91 5.87 6.61
C LEU A 53 -12.23 4.54 6.24
N THR A 54 -11.19 4.60 5.41
CA THR A 54 -10.39 3.43 5.03
C THR A 54 -9.63 2.85 6.21
N ILE A 55 -9.07 3.69 7.09
CA ILE A 55 -8.38 3.24 8.31
C ILE A 55 -9.37 2.57 9.26
N GLU A 56 -10.54 3.18 9.45
CA GLU A 56 -11.60 2.62 10.31
C GLU A 56 -12.04 1.26 9.82
N TYR A 57 -12.39 1.16 8.55
CA TYR A 57 -12.82 -0.10 7.95
C TYR A 57 -11.78 -1.20 8.14
N GLN A 58 -10.50 -0.90 7.90
CA GLN A 58 -9.44 -1.88 8.04
C GLN A 58 -9.18 -2.26 9.50
N THR A 59 -9.41 -1.34 10.44
CA THR A 59 -9.29 -1.61 11.87
C THR A 59 -10.45 -2.51 12.34
N LEU A 60 -11.67 -2.23 11.88
CA LEU A 60 -12.84 -3.11 12.09
C LEU A 60 -12.61 -4.50 11.49
N CYS A 61 -12.04 -4.60 10.29
CA CYS A 61 -11.68 -5.89 9.69
C CYS A 61 -10.65 -6.66 10.54
N ALA A 62 -9.65 -5.97 11.09
CA ALA A 62 -8.64 -6.59 11.95
C ALA A 62 -9.24 -7.08 13.27
N GLN A 63 -10.17 -6.31 13.85
CA GLN A 63 -10.92 -6.69 15.05
C GLN A 63 -11.76 -7.95 14.78
N LEU A 64 -12.66 -7.90 13.80
CA LEU A 64 -13.52 -9.02 13.42
C LEU A 64 -12.72 -10.27 13.08
N ASN A 65 -11.59 -10.12 12.39
CA ASN A 65 -10.72 -11.24 12.07
C ASN A 65 -10.10 -11.86 13.33
N SER A 66 -9.75 -11.05 14.34
CA SER A 66 -9.23 -11.58 15.60
C SER A 66 -10.33 -12.31 16.40
N GLU A 67 -11.52 -11.73 16.48
CA GLU A 67 -12.64 -12.26 17.26
C GLU A 67 -13.21 -13.54 16.63
N LEU A 68 -13.37 -13.59 15.30
CA LEU A 68 -13.82 -14.78 14.58
C LEU A 68 -12.82 -15.95 14.63
N MET A 69 -11.54 -15.66 14.88
CA MET A 69 -10.51 -16.69 15.03
C MET A 69 -10.42 -17.23 16.46
N VAL A 70 -10.98 -16.54 17.46
CA VAL A 70 -11.07 -17.03 18.84
C VAL A 70 -12.15 -18.12 18.91
N LYS A 71 -11.76 -19.31 19.38
CA LYS A 71 -12.69 -20.44 19.53
C LYS A 71 -13.79 -20.09 20.54
N GLY A 72 -15.05 -20.18 20.11
CA GLY A 72 -16.22 -20.10 21.00
C GLY A 72 -17.13 -18.90 20.77
N VAL A 73 -16.70 -17.89 20.00
CA VAL A 73 -17.56 -16.74 19.66
C VAL A 73 -18.64 -17.18 18.66
N ARG A 74 -19.91 -16.88 18.96
CA ARG A 74 -21.03 -17.21 18.07
C ARG A 74 -21.15 -16.13 17.00
N LEU A 75 -21.29 -16.53 15.74
CA LEU A 75 -21.49 -15.60 14.62
C LEU A 75 -22.70 -14.67 14.82
N GLY A 76 -23.68 -15.09 15.64
CA GLY A 76 -24.82 -14.28 16.05
C GLY A 76 -24.41 -13.00 16.80
N GLU A 77 -23.46 -13.09 17.73
CA GLU A 77 -22.99 -11.96 18.56
C GLU A 77 -22.29 -10.90 17.71
N LEU A 78 -21.58 -11.31 16.66
CA LEU A 78 -20.86 -10.40 15.76
C LEU A 78 -21.69 -9.90 14.58
N THR A 79 -22.99 -10.24 14.50
CA THR A 79 -23.83 -9.93 13.35
C THR A 79 -23.89 -8.43 13.06
N GLU A 80 -24.03 -7.59 14.10
CA GLU A 80 -24.07 -6.14 13.96
C GLU A 80 -22.75 -5.58 13.40
N GLN A 81 -21.62 -6.04 13.92
CA GLN A 81 -20.30 -5.59 13.50
C GLN A 81 -19.99 -6.05 12.06
N ILE A 82 -20.38 -7.28 11.69
CA ILE A 82 -20.27 -7.79 10.31
C ILE A 82 -21.16 -6.99 9.36
N ALA A 83 -22.40 -6.67 9.76
CA ALA A 83 -23.30 -5.82 8.98
C ALA A 83 -22.70 -4.41 8.80
N CYS A 84 -22.12 -3.84 9.85
CA CYS A 84 -21.40 -2.58 9.77
C CYS A 84 -20.20 -2.65 8.81
N ALA A 85 -19.39 -3.70 8.88
CA ALA A 85 -18.28 -3.93 7.95
C ALA A 85 -18.77 -4.02 6.49
N LEU A 86 -19.91 -4.69 6.24
CA LEU A 86 -20.52 -4.73 4.91
C LEU A 86 -20.97 -3.34 4.44
N MET A 87 -21.62 -2.55 5.30
CA MET A 87 -22.02 -1.17 4.97
C MET A 87 -20.81 -0.31 4.62
N MET A 88 -19.75 -0.36 5.43
CA MET A 88 -18.52 0.40 5.15
C MET A 88 -17.86 -0.05 3.84
N ALA A 89 -17.82 -1.35 3.55
CA ALA A 89 -17.28 -1.88 2.31
C ALA A 89 -18.11 -1.44 1.08
N GLU A 90 -19.44 -1.41 1.19
CA GLU A 90 -20.33 -0.90 0.13
C GLU A 90 -20.16 0.60 -0.09
N LEU A 91 -20.06 1.38 1.01
CA LEU A 91 -19.82 2.82 0.94
C LEU A 91 -18.45 3.12 0.30
N LEU A 92 -17.39 2.46 0.75
CA LEU A 92 -16.05 2.64 0.21
C LEU A 92 -15.97 2.18 -1.25
N GLU A 93 -16.55 1.03 -1.63
CA GLU A 93 -16.63 0.63 -3.04
C GLU A 93 -17.31 1.73 -3.89
N TYR A 94 -18.41 2.28 -3.41
CA TYR A 94 -19.15 3.34 -4.11
C TYR A 94 -18.30 4.62 -4.27
N LEU A 95 -17.63 5.06 -3.19
CA LEU A 95 -16.73 6.22 -3.23
C LEU A 95 -15.58 6.01 -4.22
N TYR A 96 -14.90 4.86 -4.12
CA TYR A 96 -13.75 4.57 -4.96
C TYR A 96 -14.10 4.34 -6.43
N ARG A 97 -15.32 3.88 -6.70
CA ARG A 97 -15.84 3.69 -8.05
C ARG A 97 -16.25 5.00 -8.72
N TYR A 98 -17.09 5.79 -8.05
CA TYR A 98 -17.78 6.91 -8.71
C TYR A 98 -17.12 8.27 -8.49
N TYR A 99 -16.31 8.43 -7.44
CA TYR A 99 -15.78 9.72 -7.02
C TYR A 99 -14.25 9.79 -6.99
N LEU A 100 -13.58 8.71 -6.59
CA LEU A 100 -12.10 8.67 -6.49
C LEU A 100 -11.44 7.96 -7.69
N ALA A 101 -12.23 7.23 -8.48
CA ALA A 101 -11.81 6.47 -9.67
C ALA A 101 -10.57 5.60 -9.43
N VAL A 102 -10.59 4.72 -8.42
CA VAL A 102 -9.49 3.80 -8.09
C VAL A 102 -9.94 2.35 -8.24
N PRO A 103 -9.71 1.73 -9.41
CA PRO A 103 -10.19 0.37 -9.68
C PRO A 103 -9.70 -0.66 -8.68
N ARG A 104 -8.44 -0.57 -8.22
CA ARG A 104 -7.90 -1.55 -7.26
C ARG A 104 -8.62 -1.58 -5.91
N GLU A 105 -8.95 -0.42 -5.36
CA GLU A 105 -9.63 -0.31 -4.07
C GLU A 105 -11.08 -0.76 -4.24
N GLN A 106 -11.71 -0.37 -5.37
CA GLN A 106 -13.03 -0.89 -5.73
C GLN A 106 -13.03 -2.43 -5.76
N ARG A 107 -12.04 -3.07 -6.41
CA ARG A 107 -11.97 -4.54 -6.46
C ARG A 107 -11.81 -5.16 -5.08
N ARG A 108 -10.90 -4.61 -4.27
CA ARG A 108 -10.69 -5.06 -2.89
C ARG A 108 -12.00 -5.04 -2.11
N TYR A 109 -12.68 -3.90 -2.04
CA TYR A 109 -13.94 -3.80 -1.29
C TYR A 109 -15.05 -4.68 -1.88
N SER A 110 -15.08 -4.86 -3.20
CA SER A 110 -16.05 -5.77 -3.83
C SER A 110 -15.80 -7.23 -3.44
N GLN A 111 -14.54 -7.66 -3.34
CA GLN A 111 -14.16 -8.97 -2.81
C GLN A 111 -14.53 -9.10 -1.35
N ASP A 112 -14.25 -8.06 -0.57
CA ASP A 112 -14.53 -8.06 0.86
C ASP A 112 -16.05 -8.21 1.13
N GLN A 113 -16.88 -7.51 0.35
CA GLN A 113 -18.34 -7.64 0.43
C GLN A 113 -18.84 -9.06 0.16
N ILE A 114 -18.19 -9.84 -0.72
CA ILE A 114 -18.60 -11.22 -0.99
C ILE A 114 -18.44 -12.06 0.29
N ILE A 115 -17.34 -11.87 1.00
CA ILE A 115 -17.04 -12.57 2.26
C ILE A 115 -18.07 -12.18 3.33
N TRP A 116 -18.30 -10.87 3.53
CA TRP A 116 -19.27 -10.40 4.52
C TRP A 116 -20.70 -10.83 4.22
N ARG A 117 -21.13 -10.78 2.95
CA ARG A 117 -22.46 -11.29 2.54
C ARG A 117 -22.59 -12.78 2.78
N ASN A 118 -21.54 -13.56 2.57
CA ASN A 118 -21.57 -15.00 2.83
C ASN A 118 -21.73 -15.30 4.33
N LEU A 119 -21.03 -14.56 5.20
CA LEU A 119 -21.18 -14.67 6.65
C LEU A 119 -22.60 -14.28 7.10
N LEU A 120 -23.13 -13.15 6.63
CA LEU A 120 -24.48 -12.70 7.00
C LEU A 120 -25.59 -13.62 6.48
N ARG A 121 -25.39 -14.29 5.34
CA ARG A 121 -26.35 -15.30 4.85
C ARG A 121 -26.52 -16.46 5.84
N GLN A 122 -25.46 -16.83 6.56
CA GLN A 122 -25.54 -17.87 7.59
C GLN A 122 -26.43 -17.44 8.76
N ASN A 123 -26.58 -16.13 8.99
CA ASN A 123 -27.46 -15.53 9.99
C ASN A 123 -28.84 -15.09 9.42
N GLY A 124 -29.26 -15.61 8.26
CA GLY A 124 -30.61 -15.41 7.70
C GLY A 124 -30.79 -14.20 6.77
N PHE A 125 -29.77 -13.36 6.57
CA PHE A 125 -29.87 -12.19 5.70
C PHE A 125 -30.06 -12.57 4.22
N ARG A 126 -30.99 -11.89 3.55
CA ARG A 126 -31.24 -12.05 2.11
C ARG A 126 -30.63 -10.89 1.32
N PHE A 127 -29.86 -11.26 0.30
CA PHE A 127 -29.22 -10.29 -0.60
C PHE A 127 -29.80 -10.40 -2.00
N GLY A 128 -30.13 -9.26 -2.61
CA GLY A 128 -30.47 -9.21 -4.03
C GLY A 128 -29.32 -9.70 -4.91
N ARG A 129 -29.65 -10.13 -6.13
CA ARG A 129 -28.64 -10.55 -7.13
C ARG A 129 -27.71 -9.36 -7.41
N LYS A 130 -26.43 -9.46 -7.03
CA LYS A 130 -25.43 -8.44 -7.40
C LYS A 130 -25.28 -8.49 -8.92
N THR A 131 -25.44 -7.36 -9.59
CA THR A 131 -25.04 -7.25 -10.99
C THR A 131 -23.53 -7.46 -11.04
N ASN A 132 -23.09 -8.51 -11.75
CA ASN A 132 -21.68 -8.75 -12.03
C ASN A 132 -21.19 -7.64 -12.95
N ILE A 133 -20.78 -6.53 -12.36
CA ILE A 133 -20.22 -5.41 -13.10
C ILE A 133 -18.80 -5.83 -13.45
N SER A 134 -18.51 -5.94 -14.75
CA SER A 134 -17.18 -6.29 -15.23
C SER A 134 -16.16 -5.30 -14.65
N MET A 135 -15.29 -5.79 -13.78
CA MET A 135 -14.22 -4.98 -13.22
C MET A 135 -13.23 -4.68 -14.35
N GLN A 136 -13.03 -3.39 -14.65
CA GLN A 136 -11.98 -2.94 -15.56
C GLN A 136 -10.64 -3.54 -15.11
N PRO A 137 -9.83 -4.15 -15.99
CA PRO A 137 -8.58 -4.82 -15.65
C PRO A 137 -7.50 -3.85 -15.11
N ASP A 138 -6.43 -4.42 -14.54
CA ASP A 138 -5.37 -3.67 -13.84
C ASP A 138 -4.87 -2.48 -14.67
N THR A 139 -4.91 -1.28 -14.09
CA THR A 139 -4.51 -0.07 -14.78
C THR A 139 -3.00 -0.06 -15.03
N LEU A 140 -2.58 0.52 -16.15
CA LEU A 140 -1.18 0.79 -16.47
C LEU A 140 -0.44 1.44 -15.28
N SER A 141 -1.10 2.36 -14.58
CA SER A 141 -0.65 3.00 -13.33
C SER A 141 -0.20 2.00 -12.25
N GLN A 142 -0.98 0.93 -12.04
CA GLN A 142 -0.66 -0.10 -11.05
C GLN A 142 0.55 -0.93 -11.48
N ARG A 143 0.64 -1.25 -12.77
CA ARG A 143 1.80 -1.97 -13.32
C ARG A 143 3.07 -1.16 -13.15
N ILE A 144 3.01 0.15 -13.45
CA ILE A 144 4.13 1.09 -13.22
C ILE A 144 4.52 1.06 -11.74
N ARG A 145 3.57 1.34 -10.84
CA ARG A 145 3.84 1.40 -9.39
C ARG A 145 4.47 0.12 -8.84
N ASN A 146 3.95 -1.05 -9.19
CA ASN A 146 4.46 -2.33 -8.72
C ASN A 146 5.86 -2.63 -9.28
N THR A 147 6.10 -2.30 -10.55
CA THR A 147 7.40 -2.48 -11.20
C THR A 147 8.43 -1.54 -10.60
N THR A 148 8.10 -0.26 -10.42
CA THR A 148 8.95 0.73 -9.76
C THR A 148 9.30 0.29 -8.34
N ALA A 149 8.33 -0.16 -7.54
CA ALA A 149 8.57 -0.63 -6.17
C ALA A 149 9.57 -1.81 -6.13
N LYS A 150 9.42 -2.81 -7.01
CA LYS A 150 10.31 -3.97 -7.08
C LYS A 150 11.71 -3.60 -7.59
N ALA A 151 11.79 -2.72 -8.59
CA ALA A 151 13.05 -2.31 -9.20
C ALA A 151 13.83 -1.26 -8.38
N ASN A 152 13.18 -0.57 -7.43
CA ASN A 152 13.82 0.48 -6.63
C ASN A 152 14.98 -0.05 -5.78
N TRP A 153 14.76 -1.17 -5.07
CA TRP A 153 15.78 -1.75 -4.20
C TRP A 153 17.06 -2.17 -4.94
N PRO A 154 16.99 -3.01 -6.01
CA PRO A 154 18.21 -3.41 -6.71
C PRO A 154 18.91 -2.22 -7.36
N ARG A 155 18.16 -1.24 -7.90
CA ARG A 155 18.73 0.01 -8.42
C ARG A 155 19.58 0.73 -7.37
N LEU A 156 19.00 1.00 -6.19
CA LEU A 156 19.70 1.71 -5.13
C LEU A 156 20.91 0.94 -4.62
N PHE A 157 20.79 -0.38 -4.50
CA PHE A 157 21.89 -1.24 -4.06
C PHE A 157 23.06 -1.23 -5.05
N ILE A 158 22.79 -1.35 -6.35
CA ILE A 158 23.82 -1.31 -7.41
C ILE A 158 24.54 0.05 -7.41
N VAL A 159 23.78 1.15 -7.41
CA VAL A 159 24.36 2.51 -7.43
C VAL A 159 25.26 2.74 -6.21
N ARG A 160 24.82 2.31 -5.03
CA ARG A 160 25.58 2.51 -3.77
C ARG A 160 26.78 1.55 -3.67
N SER A 161 26.65 0.32 -4.15
CA SER A 161 27.76 -0.64 -4.20
C SER A 161 28.86 -0.20 -5.17
N LYS A 162 28.49 0.34 -6.33
CA LYS A 162 29.45 0.96 -7.25
C LYS A 162 30.26 2.06 -6.56
N ARG A 163 29.59 2.96 -5.82
CA ARG A 163 30.28 4.03 -5.07
C ARG A 163 31.25 3.50 -4.04
N LEU A 164 30.91 2.39 -3.37
CA LEU A 164 31.82 1.73 -2.43
C LEU A 164 33.05 1.17 -3.14
N MET A 165 32.86 0.53 -4.30
CA MET A 165 33.97 0.03 -5.11
C MET A 165 34.88 1.18 -5.59
N GLU A 166 34.30 2.30 -6.02
CA GLU A 166 35.06 3.50 -6.39
C GLU A 166 35.86 4.06 -5.20
N ALA A 167 35.25 4.13 -4.02
CA ALA A 167 35.89 4.62 -2.79
C ALA A 167 37.01 3.71 -2.26
N LEU A 168 37.03 2.42 -2.62
CA LEU A 168 38.11 1.49 -2.28
C LEU A 168 39.36 1.66 -3.16
N THR A 169 39.22 2.26 -4.34
CA THR A 169 40.32 2.48 -5.31
C THR A 169 41.57 3.11 -4.70
N PRO A 170 41.49 4.22 -3.93
CA PRO A 170 42.69 4.83 -3.34
C PRO A 170 43.40 3.96 -2.30
N ILE A 171 42.71 2.98 -1.70
CA ILE A 171 43.24 2.10 -0.65
C ILE A 171 43.85 0.84 -1.28
N LEU A 172 43.19 0.28 -2.30
CA LEU A 172 43.64 -0.91 -3.03
C LEU A 172 44.62 -0.60 -4.17
N LYS A 173 45.34 0.53 -4.11
CA LYS A 173 46.31 0.94 -5.14
C LYS A 173 47.40 -0.09 -5.42
N SER A 174 47.74 -0.93 -4.44
CA SER A 174 48.72 -2.02 -4.58
C SER A 174 48.25 -3.16 -5.49
N VAL A 175 46.96 -3.22 -5.81
CA VAL A 175 46.38 -4.23 -6.71
C VAL A 175 46.19 -3.60 -8.08
N GLU A 176 47.22 -3.69 -8.94
CA GLU A 176 47.25 -3.03 -10.26
C GLU A 176 46.02 -3.32 -11.13
N GLY A 177 45.46 -4.54 -11.05
CA GLY A 177 44.25 -4.92 -11.78
C GLY A 177 42.96 -4.26 -11.28
N TYR A 178 42.87 -3.89 -10.00
CA TYR A 178 41.64 -3.36 -9.41
C TYR A 178 41.31 -1.96 -9.94
N ALA A 179 42.29 -1.06 -9.95
CA ALA A 179 42.08 0.31 -10.42
C ALA A 179 41.72 0.35 -11.92
N VAL A 180 42.34 -0.50 -12.74
CA VAL A 180 42.02 -0.64 -14.17
C VAL A 180 40.59 -1.15 -14.36
N PHE A 181 40.20 -2.19 -13.63
CA PHE A 181 38.85 -2.73 -13.67
C PHE A 181 37.79 -1.69 -13.28
N ILE A 182 37.99 -0.99 -12.15
CA ILE A 182 37.04 0.04 -11.69
C ILE A 182 36.92 1.17 -12.70
N ARG A 183 38.02 1.61 -13.32
CA ARG A 183 37.99 2.63 -14.36
C ARG A 183 37.15 2.18 -15.56
N GLN A 184 37.44 1.01 -16.12
CA GLN A 184 36.67 0.46 -17.26
C GLN A 184 35.19 0.29 -16.94
N MET A 185 34.89 -0.24 -15.74
CA MET A 185 33.54 -0.38 -15.25
C MET A 185 32.85 1.00 -15.15
N SER A 186 33.51 2.00 -14.55
CA SER A 186 32.92 3.33 -14.35
C SER A 186 32.71 4.09 -15.65
N ASP A 187 33.56 3.91 -16.67
CA ASP A 187 33.40 4.53 -17.99
C ASP A 187 32.10 4.06 -18.68
N ILE A 188 31.69 2.81 -18.46
CA ILE A 188 30.46 2.23 -19.05
C ILE A 188 29.25 2.45 -18.12
N ILE A 189 29.41 2.13 -16.84
CA ILE A 189 28.29 2.07 -15.89
C ILE A 189 27.86 3.47 -15.45
N THR A 190 28.77 4.43 -15.29
CA THR A 190 28.40 5.77 -14.80
C THR A 190 27.42 6.48 -15.74
N PRO A 191 27.66 6.56 -17.06
CA PRO A 191 26.70 7.17 -17.98
C PRO A 191 25.35 6.44 -17.95
N ALA A 192 25.37 5.10 -17.98
CA ALA A 192 24.15 4.29 -17.95
C ALA A 192 23.32 4.55 -16.67
N LEU A 193 23.96 4.56 -15.49
CA LEU A 193 23.30 4.83 -14.23
C LEU A 193 22.76 6.26 -14.13
N SER A 194 23.43 7.24 -14.72
CA SER A 194 22.94 8.62 -14.79
C SER A 194 21.62 8.71 -15.57
N TYR A 195 21.53 8.07 -16.74
CA TYR A 195 20.26 7.99 -17.49
C TYR A 195 19.18 7.24 -16.73
N VAL A 196 19.52 6.08 -16.17
CA VAL A 196 18.59 5.28 -15.34
C VAL A 196 18.09 6.08 -14.14
N ALA A 197 18.89 6.98 -13.58
CA ALA A 197 18.53 7.70 -12.37
C ALA A 197 17.26 8.56 -12.51
N TRP A 198 17.07 9.26 -13.63
CA TRP A 198 15.86 10.06 -13.86
C TRP A 198 14.78 9.27 -14.63
N LEU A 199 15.17 8.42 -15.58
CA LEU A 199 14.23 7.56 -16.32
C LEU A 199 13.43 6.65 -15.39
N PHE A 200 14.01 6.26 -14.26
CA PHE A 200 13.32 5.44 -13.26
C PHE A 200 12.06 6.10 -12.68
N TYR A 201 12.09 7.42 -12.46
CA TYR A 201 10.96 8.17 -11.87
C TYR A 201 9.97 8.68 -12.91
N LEU A 202 10.42 8.83 -14.17
CA LEU A 202 9.62 9.44 -15.23
C LEU A 202 8.27 8.73 -15.48
N PRO A 203 8.16 7.39 -15.59
CA PRO A 203 6.86 6.75 -15.83
C PRO A 203 5.82 7.06 -14.75
N ARG A 204 6.24 7.10 -13.48
CA ARG A 204 5.35 7.42 -12.36
C ARG A 204 4.97 8.91 -12.37
N LEU A 205 5.91 9.78 -12.72
CA LEU A 205 5.63 11.21 -12.88
C LEU A 205 4.63 11.48 -14.00
N VAL A 206 4.81 10.86 -15.17
CA VAL A 206 3.91 11.00 -16.33
C VAL A 206 2.51 10.50 -16.00
N ASP A 207 2.39 9.33 -15.36
CA ASP A 207 1.09 8.76 -14.94
C ASP A 207 0.35 9.70 -13.97
N ASN A 208 1.02 10.15 -12.90
CA ASN A 208 0.43 11.07 -11.94
C ASN A 208 0.10 12.43 -12.59
N THR A 209 0.97 12.97 -13.43
CA THR A 209 0.73 14.26 -14.11
C THR A 209 -0.45 14.15 -15.10
N GLY A 210 -0.59 13.03 -15.80
CA GLY A 210 -1.76 12.75 -16.63
C GLY A 210 -3.06 12.72 -15.82
N LEU A 211 -3.05 12.13 -14.62
CA LEU A 211 -4.18 12.16 -13.70
C LEU A 211 -4.48 13.58 -13.19
N LEU A 212 -3.46 14.39 -12.89
CA LEU A 212 -3.64 15.80 -12.54
C LEU A 212 -4.33 16.57 -13.68
N ILE A 213 -3.86 16.40 -14.91
CA ILE A 213 -4.45 17.02 -16.11
C ILE A 213 -5.91 16.58 -16.27
N LYS A 214 -6.22 15.29 -16.07
CA LYS A 214 -7.61 14.79 -16.06
C LYS A 214 -8.49 15.58 -15.08
N HIS A 215 -8.00 15.91 -13.89
CA HIS A 215 -8.79 16.61 -12.88
C HIS A 215 -8.90 18.12 -13.13
N LEU A 216 -7.90 18.73 -13.78
CA LEU A 216 -7.91 20.14 -14.20
C LEU A 216 -8.83 20.37 -15.40
N ALA A 217 -8.79 19.49 -16.40
CA ALA A 217 -9.59 19.56 -17.61
C ALA A 217 -10.59 18.38 -17.65
N PRO A 218 -11.82 18.54 -17.13
CA PRO A 218 -12.83 17.49 -17.14
C PRO A 218 -13.30 17.23 -18.58
N LEU A 219 -12.61 16.32 -19.27
CA LEU A 219 -12.98 15.86 -20.61
C LEU A 219 -13.95 14.66 -20.54
N CYS A 220 -14.30 14.10 -21.70
CA CYS A 220 -15.22 12.97 -21.87
C CYS A 220 -14.80 11.67 -21.15
N TRP A 221 -13.60 11.63 -20.56
CA TRP A 221 -13.00 10.43 -19.96
C TRP A 221 -13.28 10.32 -18.45
N MET A 222 -14.01 11.29 -17.89
CA MET A 222 -14.38 11.37 -16.47
C MET A 222 -15.83 10.93 -16.25
N HIS A 223 -16.10 10.18 -15.17
CA HIS A 223 -17.46 9.72 -14.86
C HIS A 223 -18.36 10.91 -14.46
N LYS A 224 -19.65 10.89 -14.83
CA LYS A 224 -20.59 11.99 -14.54
C LYS A 224 -20.64 12.36 -13.04
N LYS A 225 -20.77 11.36 -12.17
CA LYS A 225 -20.70 11.54 -10.70
C LYS A 225 -19.38 12.15 -10.20
N GLU A 226 -18.25 11.79 -10.82
CA GLU A 226 -16.96 12.41 -10.50
C GLU A 226 -16.97 13.89 -10.92
N GLN A 227 -17.57 14.21 -12.07
CA GLN A 227 -17.69 15.58 -12.57
C GLN A 227 -18.50 16.47 -11.62
N GLU A 228 -19.59 15.96 -11.05
CA GLU A 228 -20.50 16.66 -10.13
C GLU A 228 -19.85 17.14 -8.83
N LEU A 229 -18.71 16.57 -8.40
CA LEU A 229 -18.00 17.02 -7.18
C LEU A 229 -17.46 18.45 -7.27
N GLY A 230 -17.33 18.98 -8.49
CA GLY A 230 -16.69 20.25 -8.77
C GLY A 230 -15.16 20.17 -8.78
N CYS A 231 -14.54 21.04 -9.58
CA CYS A 231 -13.08 21.07 -9.78
C CYS A 231 -12.28 21.18 -8.46
N PRO A 232 -12.61 22.08 -7.51
CA PRO A 232 -11.83 22.22 -6.27
C PRO A 232 -11.80 20.95 -5.44
N THR A 233 -12.94 20.26 -5.31
CA THR A 233 -13.02 19.01 -4.55
C THR A 233 -12.21 17.92 -5.22
N ARG A 234 -12.32 17.76 -6.54
CA ARG A 234 -11.54 16.75 -7.28
C ARG A 234 -10.05 16.98 -7.16
N LEU A 235 -9.60 18.23 -7.33
CA LEU A 235 -8.19 18.58 -7.22
C LEU A 235 -7.69 18.34 -5.80
N TYR A 236 -8.48 18.70 -4.78
CA TYR A 236 -8.16 18.38 -3.39
C TYR A 236 -7.99 16.86 -3.16
N LEU A 237 -8.93 16.04 -3.63
CA LEU A 237 -8.87 14.57 -3.50
C LEU A 237 -7.67 13.97 -4.24
N TYR A 238 -7.34 14.51 -5.41
CA TYR A 238 -6.15 14.12 -6.16
C TYR A 238 -4.88 14.47 -5.39
N ILE A 239 -4.73 15.73 -4.99
CA ILE A 239 -3.57 16.23 -4.25
C ILE A 239 -3.39 15.40 -2.98
N GLN A 240 -4.43 15.22 -2.17
CA GLN A 240 -4.41 14.46 -0.91
C GLN A 240 -3.78 13.07 -1.04
N ARG A 241 -3.87 12.43 -2.22
CA ARG A 241 -3.35 11.08 -2.47
C ARG A 241 -2.01 11.04 -3.17
N HIS A 242 -1.74 11.97 -4.09
CA HIS A 242 -0.63 11.86 -5.04
C HIS A 242 0.47 12.90 -4.83
N TRP A 243 0.24 13.94 -4.02
CA TRP A 243 1.18 15.07 -3.93
C TRP A 243 2.58 14.67 -3.48
N PHE A 244 2.70 13.71 -2.57
CA PHE A 244 4.01 13.21 -2.14
C PHE A 244 4.75 12.46 -3.24
N ASP A 245 4.05 11.65 -4.05
CA ASP A 245 4.67 10.90 -5.15
C ASP A 245 5.08 11.88 -6.27
N VAL A 246 4.20 12.82 -6.64
CA VAL A 246 4.47 13.87 -7.62
C VAL A 246 5.64 14.75 -7.19
N GLY A 247 5.64 15.23 -5.95
CA GLY A 247 6.70 16.09 -5.43
C GLY A 247 8.05 15.38 -5.44
N ASN A 248 8.10 14.14 -4.95
CA ASN A 248 9.30 13.32 -4.97
C ASN A 248 9.80 13.08 -6.40
N ASP A 249 8.95 12.59 -7.29
CA ASP A 249 9.35 12.28 -8.66
C ASP A 249 9.80 13.51 -9.43
N SER A 250 9.11 14.64 -9.26
CA SER A 250 9.49 15.89 -9.93
C SER A 250 10.88 16.33 -9.52
N ALA A 251 11.19 16.31 -8.21
CA ALA A 251 12.51 16.69 -7.70
C ALA A 251 13.62 15.78 -8.26
N TRP A 252 13.40 14.45 -8.24
CA TRP A 252 14.39 13.48 -8.72
C TRP A 252 14.56 13.47 -10.24
N VAL A 253 13.48 13.68 -11.01
CA VAL A 253 13.58 13.84 -12.47
C VAL A 253 14.31 15.13 -12.80
N ALA A 254 13.92 16.27 -12.22
CA ALA A 254 14.55 17.56 -12.49
C ALA A 254 16.04 17.55 -12.11
N GLY A 255 16.37 17.08 -10.90
CA GLY A 255 17.76 17.02 -10.46
C GLY A 255 18.60 16.02 -11.25
N GLY A 256 18.01 14.90 -11.68
CA GLY A 256 18.68 13.95 -12.57
C GLY A 256 18.94 14.52 -13.97
N LEU A 257 17.98 15.23 -14.57
CA LEU A 257 18.16 15.92 -15.85
C LEU A 257 19.23 17.01 -15.77
N LEU A 258 19.19 17.84 -14.71
CA LEU A 258 20.22 18.85 -14.46
C LEU A 258 21.60 18.22 -14.32
N THR A 259 21.72 17.13 -13.55
CA THR A 259 23.01 16.44 -13.36
C THR A 259 23.51 15.79 -14.65
N CYS A 260 22.61 15.27 -15.50
CA CYS A 260 22.98 14.60 -16.74
C CYS A 260 23.39 15.55 -17.87
N PHE A 261 22.70 16.69 -18.00
CA PHE A 261 22.82 17.55 -19.19
C PHE A 261 23.37 18.95 -18.92
N VAL A 262 23.30 19.44 -17.69
CA VAL A 262 23.68 20.82 -17.34
C VAL A 262 24.92 20.85 -16.46
N LEU A 263 24.91 20.08 -15.36
CA LEU A 263 25.97 20.06 -14.34
C LEU A 263 27.03 19.01 -14.68
N THR A 264 27.57 19.08 -15.89
CA THR A 264 28.62 18.18 -16.40
C THR A 264 29.97 18.89 -16.50
N GLY A 265 31.06 18.13 -16.64
CA GLY A 265 32.41 18.69 -16.79
C GLY A 265 32.86 19.47 -15.55
N THR A 266 33.25 20.73 -15.74
CA THR A 266 33.70 21.61 -14.64
C THR A 266 32.60 21.93 -13.62
N LEU A 267 31.33 21.82 -14.00
CA LEU A 267 30.17 22.02 -13.13
C LEU A 267 29.75 20.77 -12.36
N ALA A 268 30.40 19.61 -12.59
CA ALA A 268 30.07 18.36 -11.89
C ALA A 268 30.07 18.48 -10.34
N PRO A 269 30.97 19.23 -9.69
CA PRO A 269 30.91 19.45 -8.25
C PRO A 269 29.60 20.12 -7.79
N ALA A 270 29.01 21.01 -8.59
CA ALA A 270 27.71 21.61 -8.28
C ALA A 270 26.58 20.57 -8.28
N GLY A 271 26.65 19.57 -9.17
CA GLY A 271 25.72 18.43 -9.18
C GLY A 271 25.76 17.61 -7.89
N MET A 272 26.89 17.59 -7.18
CA MET A 272 27.02 16.94 -5.88
C MET A 272 26.22 17.65 -4.79
N TYR A 273 26.34 18.99 -4.72
CA TYR A 273 25.55 19.80 -3.79
C TYR A 273 24.05 19.73 -4.10
N LEU A 274 23.67 19.71 -5.38
CA LEU A 274 22.28 19.49 -5.79
C LEU A 274 21.75 18.14 -5.28
N ASN A 275 22.52 17.06 -5.44
CA ASN A 275 22.15 15.75 -4.91
C ASN A 275 22.00 15.76 -3.38
N ILE A 276 22.91 16.41 -2.65
CA ILE A 276 22.79 16.56 -1.19
C ILE A 276 21.49 17.31 -0.84
N GLY A 277 21.16 18.36 -1.59
CA GLY A 277 19.89 19.08 -1.48
C GLY A 277 18.67 18.18 -1.71
N LEU A 278 18.71 17.28 -2.70
CA LEU A 278 17.63 16.31 -2.92
C LEU A 278 17.47 15.33 -1.75
N PHE A 279 18.57 14.88 -1.14
CA PHE A 279 18.48 14.05 0.07
C PHE A 279 17.92 14.82 1.28
N ALA A 280 18.25 16.10 1.43
CA ALA A 280 17.64 16.96 2.45
C ALA A 280 16.13 17.13 2.19
N PHE A 281 15.75 17.31 0.93
CA PHE A 281 14.34 17.35 0.52
C PHE A 281 13.62 16.03 0.86
N ASP A 282 14.23 14.87 0.63
CA ASP A 282 13.66 13.56 0.99
C ASP A 282 13.43 13.44 2.51
N ILE A 283 14.32 13.96 3.36
CA ILE A 283 14.11 14.02 4.81
C ILE A 283 12.88 14.86 5.14
N ALA A 284 12.81 16.08 4.59
CA ALA A 284 11.69 16.99 4.83
C ALA A 284 10.36 16.36 4.37
N LEU A 285 10.36 15.71 3.21
CA LEU A 285 9.18 15.06 2.66
C LEU A 285 8.76 13.83 3.48
N ALA A 286 9.72 13.02 3.95
CA ALA A 286 9.46 11.88 4.83
C ALA A 286 8.91 12.33 6.19
N GLY A 287 9.49 13.38 6.78
CA GLY A 287 9.02 13.97 8.04
C GLY A 287 7.62 14.54 7.94
N LEU A 288 7.33 15.28 6.87
CA LEU A 288 6.00 15.85 6.61
C LEU A 288 4.96 14.74 6.36
N ARG A 289 5.33 13.66 5.67
CA ARG A 289 4.48 12.47 5.51
C ARG A 289 4.17 11.81 6.85
N ALA A 290 5.21 11.61 7.66
CA ALA A 290 5.05 11.03 8.99
C ALA A 290 4.08 11.86 9.85
N TYR A 291 4.27 13.19 9.86
CA TYR A 291 3.41 14.11 10.61
C TYR A 291 1.94 14.04 10.16
N ILE A 292 1.67 14.12 8.85
CA ILE A 292 0.30 14.12 8.32
C ILE A 292 -0.40 12.76 8.56
N GLU A 293 0.29 11.65 8.31
CA GLU A 293 -0.29 10.32 8.50
C GLU A 293 -0.55 10.02 9.99
N LEU A 294 0.40 10.35 10.88
CA LEU A 294 0.23 10.17 12.32
C LEU A 294 -0.87 11.07 12.87
N ARG A 295 -0.91 12.34 12.48
CA ARG A 295 -1.96 13.27 12.92
C ARG A 295 -3.35 12.73 12.58
N ARG A 296 -3.54 12.17 11.38
CA ARG A 296 -4.81 11.56 10.97
C ARG A 296 -5.20 10.39 11.88
N LEU A 297 -4.23 9.53 12.21
CA LEU A 297 -4.48 8.37 13.07
C LEU A 297 -4.78 8.77 14.52
N TYR A 298 -4.04 9.73 15.08
CA TYR A 298 -4.29 10.23 16.43
C TYR A 298 -5.60 11.01 16.53
N GLN A 299 -5.96 11.76 15.50
CA GLN A 299 -7.27 12.40 15.44
C GLN A 299 -8.39 11.35 15.47
N LEU A 300 -8.27 10.28 14.69
CA LEU A 300 -9.24 9.20 14.70
C LEU A 300 -9.32 8.53 16.08
N ARG A 301 -8.18 8.25 16.72
CA ARG A 301 -8.15 7.71 18.08
C ARG A 301 -8.87 8.63 19.08
N ARG A 302 -8.64 9.95 18.98
CA ARG A 302 -9.28 10.93 19.85
C ARG A 302 -10.79 10.91 19.69
N GLU A 303 -11.27 10.93 18.44
CA GLU A 303 -12.72 10.88 18.15
C GLU A 303 -13.39 9.62 18.73
N TYR A 304 -12.70 8.47 18.75
CA TYR A 304 -13.22 7.25 19.38
C TYR A 304 -13.09 7.23 20.91
N ALA A 305 -12.04 7.84 21.46
CA ALA A 305 -11.89 7.99 22.91
C ALA A 305 -12.97 8.91 23.50
N ASP A 306 -13.30 10.00 22.79
CA ASP A 306 -14.39 10.90 23.18
C ASP A 306 -15.74 10.16 23.16
N LEU A 307 -15.97 9.26 22.18
CA LEU A 307 -17.16 8.40 22.13
C LEU A 307 -17.19 7.34 23.24
N GLU A 308 -16.03 6.82 23.68
CA GLU A 308 -15.92 5.89 24.82
C GLU A 308 -16.36 6.59 26.12
N GLU A 309 -15.88 7.82 26.34
CA GLU A 309 -16.22 8.63 27.50
C GLU A 309 -17.72 8.97 27.54
N GLU A 310 -18.33 9.30 26.40
CA GLU A 310 -19.77 9.52 26.28
C GLU A 310 -20.60 8.25 26.57
N SER A 311 -20.08 7.08 26.24
CA SER A 311 -20.83 5.81 26.31
C SER A 311 -20.71 5.13 27.68
N GLY A 312 -19.67 5.45 28.47
CA GLY A 312 -19.45 4.89 29.80
C GLY A 312 -19.24 3.37 29.80
N ALA A 313 -19.58 2.70 30.91
CA ALA A 313 -19.44 1.25 31.10
C ALA A 313 -20.57 0.41 30.43
N THR A 314 -21.16 0.91 29.35
CA THR A 314 -22.19 0.20 28.59
C THR A 314 -21.57 -0.86 27.66
N GLU A 315 -22.39 -1.76 27.11
CA GLU A 315 -21.96 -2.75 26.11
C GLU A 315 -21.28 -2.08 24.90
N ASP A 316 -21.81 -0.93 24.46
CA ASP A 316 -21.20 -0.09 23.42
C ASP A 316 -19.80 0.40 23.83
N GLY A 317 -19.56 0.66 25.12
CA GLY A 317 -18.24 1.05 25.67
C GLY A 317 -17.19 -0.07 25.56
N CYS A 318 -17.56 -1.31 25.87
CA CYS A 318 -16.69 -2.48 25.72
C CYS A 318 -16.26 -2.70 24.25
N ASP A 319 -17.20 -2.55 23.31
CA ASP A 319 -16.95 -2.66 21.87
C ASP A 319 -15.99 -1.56 21.37
N ILE A 320 -16.15 -0.32 21.85
CA ILE A 320 -15.23 0.79 21.54
C ILE A 320 -13.83 0.50 22.07
N GLN A 321 -13.73 -0.02 23.29
CA GLN A 321 -12.44 -0.34 23.89
C GLN A 321 -11.71 -1.43 23.08
N GLY A 322 -12.43 -2.47 22.64
CA GLY A 322 -11.92 -3.49 21.73
C GLY A 322 -11.37 -2.88 20.44
N TYR A 323 -12.14 -2.00 19.81
CA TYR A 323 -11.70 -1.27 18.62
C TYR A 323 -10.48 -0.39 18.86
N LEU A 324 -10.45 0.37 19.96
CA LEU A 324 -9.34 1.25 20.33
C LEU A 324 -8.04 0.46 20.51
N ASN A 325 -8.11 -0.77 21.03
CA ASN A 325 -6.94 -1.65 21.13
C ASN A 325 -6.39 -2.02 19.74
N HIS A 326 -7.26 -2.37 18.79
CA HIS A 326 -6.84 -2.65 17.40
C HIS A 326 -6.32 -1.40 16.69
N LEU A 327 -6.96 -0.25 16.90
CA LEU A 327 -6.52 1.04 16.36
C LEU A 327 -5.14 1.41 16.91
N GLN A 328 -4.89 1.16 18.20
CA GLN A 328 -3.62 1.43 18.86
C GLN A 328 -2.49 0.54 18.33
N ALA A 329 -2.76 -0.76 18.13
CA ALA A 329 -1.81 -1.66 17.50
C ALA A 329 -1.41 -1.18 16.09
N ARG A 330 -2.40 -0.66 15.33
CA ARG A 330 -2.16 -0.06 14.02
C ARG A 330 -1.36 1.24 14.10
N ILE A 331 -1.69 2.14 15.03
CA ILE A 331 -0.94 3.38 15.26
C ILE A 331 0.53 3.07 15.54
N TYR A 332 0.79 2.10 16.41
CA TYR A 332 2.14 1.68 16.76
C TYR A 332 2.92 1.15 15.54
N TYR A 333 2.29 0.30 14.73
CA TYR A 333 2.88 -0.19 13.48
C TYR A 333 3.22 0.96 12.51
N GLU A 334 2.27 1.88 12.28
CA GLU A 334 2.44 3.01 11.37
C GLU A 334 3.51 3.98 11.85
N GLN A 335 3.56 4.26 13.16
CA GLN A 335 4.61 5.07 13.78
C GLN A 335 5.98 4.46 13.55
N ARG A 336 6.16 3.16 13.76
CA ARG A 336 7.44 2.48 13.50
C ARG A 336 7.83 2.55 12.02
N ARG A 337 6.88 2.31 11.12
CA ARG A 337 7.10 2.37 9.66
C ARG A 337 7.56 3.75 9.21
N LEU A 338 6.87 4.79 9.66
CA LEU A 338 7.14 6.18 9.29
C LEU A 338 8.44 6.68 9.92
N THR A 339 8.67 6.41 11.21
CA THR A 339 9.93 6.74 11.88
C THR A 339 11.11 6.04 11.22
N LEU A 340 10.99 4.75 10.88
CA LEU A 340 12.03 4.04 10.15
C LEU A 340 12.33 4.71 8.81
N SER A 341 11.31 5.17 8.08
CA SER A 341 11.51 5.92 6.83
C SER A 341 12.31 7.20 7.05
N VAL A 342 12.00 7.98 8.09
CA VAL A 342 12.71 9.23 8.41
C VAL A 342 14.15 8.95 8.86
N VAL A 343 14.38 7.94 9.71
CA VAL A 343 15.74 7.55 10.13
C VAL A 343 16.58 7.11 8.95
N VAL A 344 16.03 6.27 8.05
CA VAL A 344 16.74 5.78 6.87
C VAL A 344 17.11 6.93 5.93
N THR A 345 16.18 7.84 5.60
CA THR A 345 16.51 8.99 4.74
C THR A 345 17.52 9.93 5.40
N SER A 346 17.46 10.09 6.72
CA SER A 346 18.41 10.91 7.47
C SER A 346 19.82 10.31 7.49
N ALA A 347 19.94 9.00 7.72
CA ALA A 347 21.22 8.30 7.67
C ALA A 347 21.84 8.33 6.27
N LEU A 348 21.01 8.21 5.21
CA LEU A 348 21.46 8.35 3.83
C LEU A 348 21.95 9.78 3.53
N PHE A 349 21.26 10.80 4.01
CA PHE A 349 21.70 12.19 3.89
C PHE A 349 23.05 12.42 4.58
N VAL A 350 23.25 11.91 5.80
CA VAL A 350 24.55 11.98 6.49
C VAL A 350 25.65 11.32 5.65
N GLY A 351 25.38 10.12 5.12
CA GLY A 351 26.29 9.45 4.20
C GLY A 351 26.63 10.30 2.97
N MET A 352 25.66 11.03 2.41
CA MET A 352 25.88 11.94 1.29
C MET A 352 26.65 13.20 1.65
N VAL A 353 26.45 13.78 2.83
CA VAL A 353 27.22 14.95 3.30
C VAL A 353 28.70 14.60 3.45
N LEU A 354 29.02 13.39 3.91
CA LEU A 354 30.41 12.91 3.99
C LEU A 354 31.09 12.76 2.63
N THR A 355 30.34 12.80 1.52
CA THR A 355 30.93 12.75 0.17
C THR A 355 31.41 14.11 -0.34
N ILE A 356 31.10 15.23 0.35
CA ILE A 356 31.49 16.58 -0.09
C ILE A 356 33.00 16.66 -0.34
N PRO A 357 33.48 17.26 -1.44
CA PRO A 357 34.90 17.29 -1.78
C PRO A 357 35.79 17.91 -0.70
N SER A 358 35.31 18.91 0.05
CA SER A 358 36.04 19.53 1.16
C SER A 358 36.31 18.57 2.32
N LEU A 359 35.55 17.49 2.46
CA LEU A 359 35.77 16.43 3.46
C LEU A 359 36.56 15.24 2.89
N ALA A 360 36.72 15.18 1.56
CA ALA A 360 37.40 14.10 0.85
C ALA A 360 38.93 14.24 0.80
N PHE A 361 39.53 15.12 1.62
CA PHE A 361 40.99 15.25 1.74
C PHE A 361 41.66 13.96 2.23
N ASN A 362 40.92 13.13 2.98
CA ASN A 362 41.34 11.80 3.40
C ASN A 362 40.52 10.73 2.66
N PRO A 363 41.15 9.78 1.95
CA PRO A 363 40.44 8.72 1.21
C PRO A 363 39.57 7.83 2.09
N ILE A 364 39.80 7.80 3.41
CA ILE A 364 38.98 7.05 4.37
C ILE A 364 37.57 7.66 4.48
N VAL A 365 37.42 8.98 4.34
CA VAL A 365 36.12 9.64 4.52
C VAL A 365 35.10 9.21 3.45
N PRO A 366 35.41 9.26 2.13
CA PRO A 366 34.54 8.70 1.10
C PRO A 366 34.26 7.20 1.27
N LEU A 367 35.22 6.42 1.79
CA LEU A 367 35.02 5.01 2.07
C LEU A 367 33.97 4.81 3.18
N ILE A 368 34.07 5.55 4.29
CA ILE A 368 33.09 5.53 5.38
C ILE A 368 31.72 5.92 4.84
N ALA A 369 31.66 7.00 4.05
CA ALA A 369 30.44 7.48 3.43
C ALA A 369 29.76 6.40 2.58
N ALA A 370 30.50 5.78 1.67
CA ALA A 370 29.97 4.73 0.80
C ALA A 370 29.55 3.47 1.57
N SER A 371 30.30 3.12 2.62
CA SER A 371 29.99 1.99 3.51
C SER A 371 28.68 2.23 4.27
N ILE A 372 28.47 3.45 4.79
CA ILE A 372 27.20 3.86 5.41
C ILE A 372 26.07 3.71 4.39
N LEU A 373 26.22 4.23 3.17
CA LEU A 373 25.18 4.15 2.14
C LEU A 373 24.76 2.71 1.85
N VAL A 374 25.70 1.79 1.62
CA VAL A 374 25.40 0.38 1.35
C VAL A 374 24.76 -0.29 2.57
N THR A 375 25.34 -0.09 3.75
CA THR A 375 24.89 -0.71 5.01
C THR A 375 23.46 -0.27 5.36
N VAL A 376 23.19 1.04 5.32
CA VAL A 376 21.86 1.61 5.57
C VAL A 376 20.85 1.09 4.55
N THR A 377 21.23 0.91 3.29
CA THR A 377 20.33 0.35 2.25
C THR A 377 19.91 -1.08 2.55
N LEU A 378 20.88 -1.92 2.93
CA LEU A 378 20.62 -3.31 3.27
C LEU A 378 19.81 -3.41 4.56
N ALA A 379 20.22 -2.69 5.60
CA ALA A 379 19.52 -2.63 6.88
C ALA A 379 18.09 -2.13 6.71
N ALA A 380 17.86 -1.08 5.91
CA ALA A 380 16.53 -0.57 5.61
C ALA A 380 15.66 -1.64 4.93
N TYR A 381 16.18 -2.35 3.92
CA TYR A 381 15.44 -3.42 3.26
C TYR A 381 15.03 -4.53 4.22
N LEU A 382 15.96 -5.00 5.06
CA LEU A 382 15.69 -6.03 6.05
C LEU A 382 14.69 -5.53 7.10
N ALA A 383 14.84 -4.31 7.59
CA ALA A 383 13.96 -3.69 8.56
C ALA A 383 12.54 -3.49 8.02
N PHE A 384 12.37 -3.02 6.78
CA PHE A 384 11.04 -2.88 6.16
C PHE A 384 10.40 -4.24 5.92
N LYS A 385 11.17 -5.25 5.48
CA LYS A 385 10.66 -6.62 5.29
C LYS A 385 10.26 -7.27 6.62
N TYR A 386 11.02 -7.01 7.69
CA TYR A 386 10.68 -7.46 9.04
C TYR A 386 9.42 -6.77 9.55
N LEU A 387 9.33 -5.44 9.37
CA LEU A 387 8.17 -4.66 9.77
C LEU A 387 6.92 -5.09 9.00
N GLU A 388 7.00 -5.37 7.70
CA GLU A 388 5.88 -5.85 6.89
C GLU A 388 5.27 -7.16 7.43
N LYS A 389 6.08 -8.02 8.08
CA LYS A 389 5.58 -9.23 8.77
C LYS A 389 4.78 -8.93 10.04
N GLN A 390 5.01 -7.77 10.66
CA GLN A 390 4.30 -7.29 11.86
C GLN A 390 3.05 -6.47 11.51
N LYS A 391 2.71 -6.30 10.23
CA LYS A 391 1.52 -5.55 9.84
C LYS A 391 0.27 -6.22 10.45
N PRO A 392 -0.60 -5.48 11.15
CA PRO A 392 -1.87 -6.01 11.63
C PRO A 392 -2.65 -6.68 10.50
N ASN A 393 -3.17 -7.88 10.74
CA ASN A 393 -3.82 -8.69 9.71
C ASN A 393 -5.22 -8.13 9.37
N ASP A 394 -5.24 -7.18 8.45
CA ASP A 394 -6.44 -6.58 7.87
C ASP A 394 -7.02 -7.40 6.70
N ARG A 395 -6.44 -8.57 6.39
CA ARG A 395 -6.87 -9.42 5.27
C ARG A 395 -7.93 -10.42 5.72
N ILE A 396 -9.14 -10.17 5.26
CA ILE A 396 -10.30 -11.01 5.51
C ILE A 396 -10.35 -12.25 4.60
N ASP A 397 -9.40 -12.39 3.67
CA ASP A 397 -9.24 -13.60 2.84
C ASP A 397 -9.13 -14.87 3.69
N THR A 398 -8.57 -14.74 4.89
CA THR A 398 -8.47 -15.85 5.86
C THR A 398 -9.86 -16.32 6.32
N LEU A 399 -10.83 -15.41 6.46
CA LEU A 399 -12.23 -15.70 6.80
C LEU A 399 -13.00 -16.35 5.65
N ALA A 400 -12.54 -16.21 4.40
CA ALA A 400 -13.16 -16.92 3.28
C ALA A 400 -13.12 -18.45 3.46
N SER A 401 -12.17 -18.97 4.25
CA SER A 401 -12.12 -20.38 4.62
C SER A 401 -13.30 -20.81 5.51
N LEU A 402 -13.78 -19.94 6.40
CA LEU A 402 -14.96 -20.17 7.25
C LEU A 402 -16.28 -20.20 6.45
N CYS A 403 -16.29 -19.54 5.29
CA CYS A 403 -17.45 -19.50 4.40
C CYS A 403 -17.58 -20.75 3.51
N LYS A 404 -16.55 -21.60 3.45
CA LYS A 404 -16.67 -22.85 2.70
C LYS A 404 -17.57 -23.77 3.51
N PRO A 405 -18.64 -24.34 2.91
CA PRO A 405 -19.40 -25.38 3.60
C PRO A 405 -18.38 -26.42 4.05
N SER A 406 -18.43 -26.79 5.33
CA SER A 406 -17.74 -27.95 5.88
C SER A 406 -17.72 -29.00 4.78
N LYS A 407 -16.54 -29.33 4.26
CA LYS A 407 -16.42 -30.41 3.29
C LYS A 407 -17.12 -31.59 3.95
N SER A 408 -18.29 -31.95 3.42
CA SER A 408 -19.03 -33.11 3.86
C SER A 408 -18.01 -34.24 3.94
N LEU A 409 -18.07 -35.06 4.99
CA LEU A 409 -17.21 -36.24 5.14
C LEU A 409 -17.23 -37.16 3.89
N SER A 410 -18.21 -37.00 3.00
CA SER A 410 -18.25 -37.62 1.67
C SER A 410 -17.12 -37.16 0.71
N ASP A 411 -16.56 -35.97 0.86
CA ASP A 411 -15.43 -35.44 0.06
C ASP A 411 -14.05 -35.83 0.63
N VAL A 412 -14.02 -36.42 1.84
CA VAL A 412 -12.80 -36.95 2.47
C VAL A 412 -12.82 -38.49 2.53
N GLY A 413 -13.89 -39.11 2.03
CA GLY A 413 -13.99 -40.56 1.87
C GLY A 413 -13.14 -41.07 0.71
N PHE A 414 -12.58 -42.27 0.87
CA PHE A 414 -11.73 -43.03 -0.07
C PHE A 414 -12.29 -43.20 -1.52
N PHE A 415 -13.48 -42.67 -1.80
CA PHE A 415 -14.23 -42.82 -3.05
C PHE A 415 -14.40 -41.51 -3.84
N THR A 416 -13.55 -40.51 -3.66
CA THR A 416 -13.56 -39.34 -4.55
C THR A 416 -13.22 -39.79 -5.98
N ARG A 417 -14.25 -39.94 -6.81
CA ARG A 417 -14.14 -40.26 -8.24
C ARG A 417 -13.42 -39.07 -8.88
N LYS A 418 -12.11 -39.20 -9.13
CA LYS A 418 -11.35 -38.25 -9.95
C LYS A 418 -12.07 -38.13 -11.29
N SER A 419 -12.81 -37.04 -11.51
CA SER A 419 -13.17 -36.65 -12.85
C SER A 419 -11.87 -36.29 -13.57
N LEU A 420 -11.49 -37.16 -14.50
CA LEU A 420 -10.41 -36.88 -15.45
C LEU A 420 -10.75 -35.59 -16.20
N PRO A 421 -9.80 -34.67 -16.38
CA PRO A 421 -10.01 -33.51 -17.22
C PRO A 421 -10.29 -34.00 -18.65
N GLU A 422 -11.45 -33.61 -19.16
CA GLU A 422 -11.88 -33.81 -20.53
C GLU A 422 -10.83 -33.16 -21.44
N ARG A 423 -10.05 -34.03 -22.10
CA ARG A 423 -8.94 -33.64 -22.97
C ARG A 423 -9.55 -33.21 -24.29
N ASP A 424 -9.54 -31.90 -24.55
CA ASP A 424 -9.85 -31.32 -25.86
C ASP A 424 -8.98 -31.99 -26.95
N SER A 425 -9.58 -32.95 -27.62
CA SER A 425 -9.10 -33.52 -28.86
C SER A 425 -9.24 -32.47 -29.95
N LYS A 426 -8.17 -31.69 -30.19
CA LYS A 426 -7.73 -31.20 -31.51
C LYS A 426 -6.52 -30.27 -31.36
N LYS A 427 -5.32 -30.86 -31.48
CA LYS A 427 -4.17 -30.37 -32.26
C LYS A 427 -2.93 -31.20 -31.93
N ALA A 428 -2.79 -32.32 -32.64
CA ALA A 428 -1.49 -32.92 -32.89
C ALA A 428 -0.88 -32.17 -34.08
N VAL A 429 0.23 -31.45 -33.88
CA VAL A 429 1.39 -31.39 -34.80
C VAL A 429 2.60 -30.88 -34.00
N LYS A 430 3.47 -31.83 -33.63
CA LYS A 430 4.94 -31.80 -33.81
C LYS A 430 5.75 -30.63 -33.21
N LYS A 431 6.44 -30.89 -32.09
CA LYS A 431 7.92 -31.08 -32.10
C LYS A 431 8.45 -31.61 -30.77
N SER A 432 9.19 -32.70 -30.92
CA SER A 432 10.07 -33.37 -29.95
C SER A 432 11.23 -32.47 -29.54
N GLY A 433 11.69 -32.62 -28.29
CA GLY A 433 12.85 -31.93 -27.73
C GLY A 433 13.00 -32.20 -26.24
N THR A 434 13.28 -33.46 -25.90
CA THR A 434 13.69 -33.96 -24.58
C THR A 434 15.03 -33.35 -24.13
N VAL A 435 15.08 -32.75 -22.93
CA VAL A 435 16.28 -32.73 -22.07
C VAL A 435 15.84 -32.94 -20.62
N ASN A 436 16.29 -34.06 -20.06
CA ASN A 436 16.24 -34.42 -18.64
C ASN A 436 17.30 -33.64 -17.86
N ILE A 437 16.91 -33.00 -16.75
CA ILE A 437 17.80 -32.79 -15.59
C ILE A 437 16.98 -33.00 -14.32
N SER A 438 17.34 -34.04 -13.57
CA SER A 438 16.84 -34.36 -12.23
C SER A 438 17.43 -33.44 -11.15
N PRO A 439 16.78 -33.33 -9.98
CA PRO A 439 17.11 -32.32 -8.96
C PRO A 439 18.13 -32.83 -7.93
N SER A 440 19.11 -32.01 -7.57
CA SER A 440 19.96 -32.23 -6.40
C SER A 440 19.42 -31.47 -5.18
N SER A 441 18.80 -32.24 -4.29
CA SER A 441 18.96 -32.26 -2.83
C SER A 441 19.42 -31.00 -2.06
N SER A 442 18.59 -30.69 -1.04
CA SER A 442 18.96 -30.43 0.36
C SER A 442 19.82 -29.21 0.72
N PHE A 443 19.23 -28.27 1.46
CA PHE A 443 19.79 -27.81 2.74
C PHE A 443 18.66 -27.36 3.67
N GLU A 444 18.44 -28.16 4.72
CA GLU A 444 17.61 -27.86 5.89
C GLU A 444 18.48 -27.34 7.05
N SER A 445 17.90 -26.45 7.85
CA SER A 445 18.25 -26.09 9.24
C SER A 445 19.58 -25.34 9.45
N VAL A 446 19.72 -24.34 10.33
CA VAL A 446 19.51 -24.36 11.78
C VAL A 446 19.41 -22.90 12.32
N SER A 447 18.51 -22.70 13.30
CA SER A 447 18.51 -21.82 14.51
C SER A 447 19.33 -20.51 14.52
N ALA A 448 18.90 -19.35 15.02
CA ALA A 448 18.15 -18.94 16.22
C ALA A 448 19.01 -17.86 16.92
N ARG A 449 18.34 -17.01 17.72
CA ARG A 449 18.88 -15.96 18.61
C ARG A 449 19.31 -14.67 17.89
N PHE A 450 18.42 -13.67 17.90
CA PHE A 450 18.49 -12.46 18.74
C PHE A 450 17.18 -11.67 18.64
#